data_AF-A0A929TWE2-F1
#
_entry.id   AF-A0A929TWE2-F1
#
_cell.length_a   1.000
_cell.length_b   1.000
_cell.length_c   1.000
_cell.angle_alpha   90.00
_cell.angle_beta   90.00
_cell.angle_gamma   90.00
#
_symmetry.space_group_name_H-M   'P 1'
#
loop_
_entity.id
_entity.type
_entity.pdbx_description
1 polymer ?
#
loop_
_entity_poly.entity_id
_entity_poly.type
_entity_poly.pdbx_seq_one_letter_code
_entity_poly.pdbx_strand_id
1 'polypeptide(L)'
;DIFMHTSERYFTNILGNHLTDEMAEGLFRDIIKYGPVGVENPADYEAMSEIMWCGSVSHIGLTGLGAKGDTPRDGDWSCHQLGMAISALFDSTHGATLSAVWASWANYVKNENISRFASFARKVYGVAETDDKKAADIGIEKTVEFFKSVGMPVSLHELLNREVSEKDCEDLAVNCSYNKSRSIGSFKSLDYNDMYNIYMAAR
;
A
#
# COMPACT_ATOMS: atom_id res chain seq x y z
N ASP A 1 0.52 5.42 6.08
CA ASP A 1 -0.93 5.63 6.08
C ASP A 1 -1.40 6.48 4.89
N ILE A 2 -0.99 7.75 4.78
CA ILE A 2 -1.34 8.63 3.63
C ILE A 2 -1.11 7.95 2.28
N PHE A 3 0.11 7.43 2.08
CA PHE A 3 0.47 6.67 0.87
C PHE A 3 -0.47 5.47 0.64
N MET A 4 -0.83 4.75 1.70
CA MET A 4 -1.63 3.53 1.61
C MET A 4 -3.06 3.83 1.22
N HIS A 5 -3.70 4.83 1.84
CA HIS A 5 -5.05 5.27 1.47
C HIS A 5 -5.15 5.70 -0.01
N THR A 6 -4.09 6.27 -0.57
CA THR A 6 -4.02 6.58 -2.01
C THR A 6 -3.76 5.31 -2.84
N SER A 7 -2.84 4.44 -2.41
CA SER A 7 -2.52 3.14 -3.04
C SER A 7 -3.74 2.26 -3.21
N GLU A 8 -4.56 2.11 -2.17
CA GLU A 8 -5.76 1.26 -2.19
C GLU A 8 -6.81 1.75 -3.19
N ARG A 9 -6.79 3.03 -3.55
CA ARG A 9 -7.72 3.60 -4.55
C ARG A 9 -7.12 3.62 -5.94
N TYR A 10 -5.80 3.73 -6.05
CA TYR A 10 -5.08 3.78 -7.31
C TYR A 10 -4.98 2.40 -7.97
N PHE A 11 -4.64 1.36 -7.21
CA PHE A 11 -4.53 -0.01 -7.73
C PHE A 11 -5.93 -0.63 -7.88
N THR A 12 -6.56 -0.32 -9.00
CA THR A 12 -7.86 -0.82 -9.42
C THR A 12 -7.80 -1.30 -10.87
N ASN A 13 -8.73 -2.18 -11.26
CA ASN A 13 -8.84 -2.70 -12.64
C ASN A 13 -9.64 -1.79 -13.57
N ILE A 14 -9.91 -0.55 -13.15
CA ILE A 14 -10.87 0.33 -13.81
C ILE A 14 -10.15 1.28 -14.73
N LEU A 15 -10.64 1.31 -15.96
CA LEU A 15 -10.11 2.14 -17.02
C LEU A 15 -10.94 3.42 -17.12
N GLY A 16 -10.28 4.53 -17.45
CA GLY A 16 -10.96 5.79 -17.79
C GLY A 16 -11.00 6.86 -16.69
N ASN A 17 -10.30 6.66 -15.57
CA ASN A 17 -10.29 7.59 -14.44
C ASN A 17 -9.08 8.54 -14.42
N HIS A 18 -8.69 9.06 -15.59
CA HIS A 18 -7.39 9.70 -15.80
C HIS A 18 -7.13 10.91 -14.87
N LEU A 19 -8.12 11.78 -14.66
CA LEU A 19 -7.92 12.94 -13.78
C LEU A 19 -7.64 12.49 -12.34
N THR A 20 -8.42 11.55 -11.84
CA THR A 20 -8.26 10.99 -10.50
C THR A 20 -6.91 10.26 -10.36
N ASP A 21 -6.49 9.53 -11.38
CA ASP A 21 -5.17 8.89 -11.41
C ASP A 21 -4.05 9.95 -11.32
N GLU A 22 -4.12 11.05 -12.08
CA GLU A 22 -3.13 12.13 -12.01
C GLU A 22 -3.12 12.83 -10.63
N MET A 23 -4.27 12.94 -9.97
CA MET A 23 -4.36 13.45 -8.59
C MET A 23 -3.70 12.50 -7.59
N ALA A 24 -3.92 11.20 -7.72
CA ALA A 24 -3.27 10.18 -6.90
C ALA A 24 -1.75 10.15 -7.14
N GLU A 25 -1.32 10.21 -8.40
CA GLU A 25 0.09 10.25 -8.81
C GLU A 25 0.80 11.52 -8.33
N GLY A 26 0.13 12.67 -8.35
CA GLY A 26 0.61 13.91 -7.74
C GLY A 26 0.83 13.75 -6.24
N LEU A 27 -0.17 13.24 -5.53
CA LEU A 27 -0.08 13.01 -4.09
C LEU A 27 1.05 12.03 -3.73
N PHE A 28 1.25 10.97 -4.52
CA PHE A 28 2.40 10.08 -4.31
C PHE A 28 3.72 10.81 -4.43
N ARG A 29 3.91 11.60 -5.50
CA ARG A 29 5.15 12.36 -5.69
C ARG A 29 5.40 13.34 -4.53
N ASP A 30 4.36 13.99 -4.03
CA ASP A 30 4.48 14.93 -2.92
C ASP A 30 4.80 14.22 -1.60
N ILE A 31 4.13 13.12 -1.25
CA ILE A 31 4.45 12.41 0.00
C ILE A 31 5.84 11.74 -0.05
N ILE A 32 6.28 11.29 -1.23
CA ILE A 32 7.64 10.75 -1.42
C ILE A 32 8.69 11.85 -1.24
N LYS A 33 8.41 13.07 -1.75
CA LYS A 33 9.32 14.22 -1.65
C LYS A 33 9.37 14.78 -0.24
N TYR A 34 8.22 15.09 0.35
CA TYR A 34 8.12 15.85 1.59
C TYR A 34 8.06 14.97 2.85
N GLY A 35 7.65 13.71 2.73
CA GLY A 35 7.61 12.77 3.85
C GLY A 35 8.94 12.65 4.61
N PRO A 36 10.08 12.36 3.93
CA PRO A 36 11.38 12.28 4.58
C PRO A 36 11.79 13.61 5.23
N VAL A 37 11.52 14.74 4.55
CA VAL A 37 11.84 16.08 5.07
C VAL A 37 11.07 16.37 6.36
N GLY A 38 9.78 16.04 6.42
CA GLY A 38 8.96 16.26 7.62
C GLY A 38 9.33 15.33 8.79
N VAL A 39 9.80 14.11 8.51
CA VAL A 39 10.31 13.20 9.54
C VAL A 39 11.64 13.70 10.11
N GLU A 40 12.55 14.17 9.25
CA GLU A 40 13.86 14.71 9.66
C GLU A 40 13.71 16.05 10.40
N ASN A 41 12.86 16.94 9.89
CA ASN A 41 12.62 18.27 10.43
C ASN A 41 11.12 18.59 10.56
N PRO A 42 10.47 18.22 11.68
CA PRO A 42 9.06 18.51 11.92
C PRO A 42 8.71 20.01 12.05
N ALA A 43 9.71 20.90 12.07
CA ALA A 43 9.51 22.35 12.06
C ALA A 43 9.55 22.95 10.64
N ASP A 44 9.86 22.15 9.61
CA ASP A 44 9.79 22.59 8.22
C ASP A 44 8.32 22.82 7.81
N TYR A 45 7.96 24.09 7.65
CA TYR A 45 6.58 24.46 7.34
C TYR A 45 6.13 23.94 5.98
N GLU A 46 6.99 23.99 4.96
CA GLU A 46 6.62 23.54 3.61
C GLU A 46 6.29 22.05 3.65
N ALA A 47 7.21 21.24 4.18
CA ALA A 47 7.02 19.79 4.26
C ALA A 47 5.80 19.41 5.10
N MET A 48 5.64 20.00 6.29
CA MET A 48 4.51 19.68 7.16
C MET A 48 3.17 20.14 6.60
N SER A 49 3.13 21.27 5.89
CA SER A 49 1.92 21.75 5.21
C SER A 49 1.51 20.82 4.06
N GLU A 50 2.46 20.36 3.25
CA GLU A 50 2.21 19.42 2.15
C GLU A 50 1.79 18.05 2.68
N ILE A 51 2.44 17.54 3.74
CA ILE A 51 2.04 16.28 4.40
C ILE A 51 0.61 16.38 4.93
N MET A 52 0.25 17.48 5.60
CA MET A 52 -1.10 17.69 6.14
C MET A 52 -2.14 17.75 5.02
N TRP A 53 -1.83 18.42 3.92
CA TRP A 53 -2.75 18.51 2.79
C TRP A 53 -2.90 17.18 2.05
N CYS A 54 -1.79 16.49 1.76
CA CYS A 54 -1.79 15.13 1.23
C CYS A 54 -2.62 14.18 2.12
N GLY A 55 -2.45 14.27 3.44
CA GLY A 55 -3.24 13.50 4.40
C GLY A 55 -4.73 13.78 4.30
N SER A 56 -5.13 15.03 4.12
CA SER A 56 -6.52 15.40 3.93
C SER A 56 -7.08 14.84 2.61
N VAL A 57 -6.37 15.04 1.50
CA VAL A 57 -6.79 14.62 0.16
C VAL A 57 -6.91 13.09 0.05
N SER A 58 -5.99 12.34 0.65
CA SER A 58 -6.05 10.87 0.64
C SER A 58 -7.21 10.31 1.46
N HIS A 59 -7.82 11.08 2.37
CA HIS A 59 -8.89 10.59 3.27
C HIS A 59 -10.30 11.06 2.89
N ILE A 60 -10.44 11.98 1.95
CA ILE A 60 -11.76 12.46 1.48
C ILE A 60 -12.26 11.72 0.22
N GLY A 61 -11.55 10.68 -0.22
CA GLY A 61 -11.92 9.83 -1.36
C GLY A 61 -11.60 10.43 -2.74
N LEU A 62 -10.99 11.61 -2.80
CA LEU A 62 -10.74 12.33 -4.04
C LEU A 62 -9.80 11.57 -4.99
N THR A 63 -8.84 10.82 -4.44
CA THR A 63 -7.88 10.00 -5.21
C THR A 63 -8.44 8.67 -5.72
N GLY A 64 -9.73 8.39 -5.48
CA GLY A 64 -10.43 7.21 -6.03
C GLY A 64 -11.78 7.53 -6.64
N LEU A 65 -12.14 8.81 -6.75
CA LEU A 65 -13.40 9.23 -7.35
C LEU A 65 -13.53 8.66 -8.77
N GLY A 66 -14.59 7.91 -9.07
CA GLY A 66 -14.80 7.31 -10.39
C GLY A 66 -14.16 5.93 -10.59
N ALA A 67 -13.35 5.45 -9.65
CA ALA A 67 -13.06 4.02 -9.54
C ALA A 67 -14.32 3.35 -8.94
N LYS A 68 -14.89 2.34 -9.63
CA LYS A 68 -16.12 1.59 -9.29
C LYS A 68 -16.35 1.58 -7.79
N GLY A 69 -17.46 2.20 -7.50
CA GLY A 69 -18.40 1.89 -6.46
C GLY A 69 -19.07 3.19 -6.08
N ASP A 70 -20.29 3.07 -5.59
CA ASP A 70 -21.19 4.19 -5.46
C ASP A 70 -20.82 5.05 -4.23
N THR A 71 -19.63 4.85 -3.63
CA THR A 71 -19.19 5.49 -2.39
C THR A 71 -17.69 5.88 -2.36
N PRO A 72 -17.30 6.88 -1.56
CA PRO A 72 -15.89 7.24 -1.31
C PRO A 72 -15.04 6.16 -0.62
N ARG A 73 -15.66 5.03 -0.23
CA ARG A 73 -15.02 3.87 0.39
C ARG A 73 -14.58 2.83 -0.63
N ASP A 74 -14.79 3.06 -1.91
CA ASP A 74 -14.44 2.07 -2.93
C ASP A 74 -12.94 2.11 -3.26
N GLY A 75 -12.33 0.93 -3.31
CA GLY A 75 -10.89 0.67 -3.36
C GLY A 75 -10.59 -0.81 -3.11
N ASP A 76 -9.32 -1.21 -3.16
CA ASP A 76 -8.90 -2.58 -2.90
C ASP A 76 -9.01 -2.94 -1.41
N TRP A 77 -8.42 -2.11 -0.54
CA TRP A 77 -8.43 -2.21 0.92
C TRP A 77 -7.88 -3.52 1.48
N SER A 78 -7.28 -4.39 0.66
CA SER A 78 -6.78 -5.66 1.17
C SER A 78 -5.50 -5.47 1.98
N CYS A 79 -4.62 -4.54 1.61
CA CYS A 79 -3.43 -4.20 2.39
C CYS A 79 -3.84 -3.65 3.78
N HIS A 80 -4.87 -2.79 3.85
CA HIS A 80 -5.43 -2.33 5.14
C HIS A 80 -5.99 -3.47 5.98
N GLN A 81 -6.78 -4.37 5.38
CA GLN A 81 -7.36 -5.48 6.12
C GLN A 81 -6.30 -6.47 6.63
N LEU A 82 -5.23 -6.69 5.84
CA LEU A 82 -4.06 -7.45 6.30
C LEU A 82 -3.38 -6.72 7.47
N GLY A 83 -3.12 -5.43 7.34
CA GLY A 83 -2.52 -4.59 8.38
C GLY A 83 -3.33 -4.55 9.68
N MET A 84 -4.67 -4.54 9.59
CA MET A 84 -5.57 -4.57 10.76
C MET A 84 -5.45 -5.87 11.56
N ALA A 85 -5.29 -7.02 10.91
CA ALA A 85 -5.10 -8.30 11.60
C ALA A 85 -3.77 -8.32 12.38
N ILE A 86 -2.72 -7.70 11.83
CA ILE A 86 -1.44 -7.53 12.53
C ILE A 86 -1.60 -6.67 13.77
N SER A 87 -2.24 -5.50 13.65
CA SER A 87 -2.52 -4.64 14.80
C SER A 87 -3.36 -5.36 15.86
N ALA A 88 -4.35 -6.16 15.44
CA ALA A 88 -5.23 -6.90 16.35
C ALA A 88 -4.50 -8.00 17.15
N LEU A 89 -3.50 -8.66 16.57
CA LEU A 89 -2.77 -9.76 17.23
C LEU A 89 -1.51 -9.31 17.96
N PHE A 90 -0.85 -8.24 17.50
CA PHE A 90 0.47 -7.85 17.99
C PHE A 90 0.55 -6.42 18.53
N ASP A 91 -0.57 -5.68 18.58
CA ASP A 91 -0.63 -4.29 19.07
C ASP A 91 0.32 -3.33 18.32
N SER A 92 0.58 -3.63 17.04
CA SER A 92 1.46 -2.84 16.19
C SER A 92 0.76 -1.58 15.65
N THR A 93 1.52 -0.47 15.57
CA THR A 93 1.03 0.82 15.06
C THR A 93 0.57 0.70 13.60
N HIS A 94 -0.61 1.23 13.29
CA HIS A 94 -1.30 1.01 12.01
C HIS A 94 -0.43 1.30 10.77
N GLY A 95 0.19 2.48 10.68
CA GLY A 95 1.00 2.84 9.50
C GLY A 95 2.17 1.87 9.25
N ALA A 96 2.74 1.32 10.32
CA ALA A 96 3.84 0.35 10.26
C ALA A 96 3.36 -1.05 9.84
N THR A 97 2.14 -1.44 10.19
CA THR A 97 1.58 -2.72 9.72
C THR A 97 1.34 -2.71 8.22
N LEU A 98 0.90 -1.58 7.66
CA LEU A 98 0.68 -1.43 6.23
C LEU A 98 1.99 -1.50 5.43
N SER A 99 3.02 -0.77 5.86
CA SER A 99 4.32 -0.78 5.16
C SER A 99 4.99 -2.15 5.20
N ALA A 100 4.84 -2.88 6.30
CA ALA A 100 5.42 -4.20 6.50
C ALA A 100 4.87 -5.27 5.55
N VAL A 101 3.62 -5.12 5.07
CA VAL A 101 2.99 -6.10 4.17
C VAL A 101 2.83 -5.63 2.73
N TRP A 102 3.01 -4.32 2.46
CA TRP A 102 2.73 -3.77 1.13
C TRP A 102 3.57 -4.42 0.02
N ALA A 103 4.86 -4.69 0.27
CA ALA A 103 5.73 -5.27 -0.75
C ALA A 103 5.34 -6.72 -1.10
N SER A 104 5.00 -7.54 -0.10
CA SER A 104 4.55 -8.92 -0.34
C SER A 104 3.19 -8.93 -1.03
N TRP A 105 2.27 -8.07 -0.61
CA TRP A 105 0.98 -7.85 -1.26
C TRP A 105 1.16 -7.44 -2.73
N ALA A 106 1.95 -6.40 -3.00
CA ALA A 106 2.19 -5.87 -4.34
C ALA A 106 2.77 -6.96 -5.26
N ASN A 107 3.76 -7.71 -4.79
CA ASN A 107 4.35 -8.81 -5.55
C ASN A 107 3.35 -9.95 -5.82
N TYR A 108 2.41 -10.19 -4.90
CA TYR A 108 1.38 -11.22 -5.05
C TYR A 108 0.29 -10.84 -6.04
N VAL A 109 -0.10 -9.56 -6.08
CA VAL A 109 -1.24 -9.10 -6.89
C VAL A 109 -0.85 -8.47 -8.23
N LYS A 110 0.38 -7.97 -8.41
CA LYS A 110 0.78 -7.18 -9.59
C LYS A 110 0.48 -7.83 -10.94
N ASN A 111 0.48 -9.16 -11.02
CA ASN A 111 0.22 -9.87 -12.28
C ASN A 111 -1.26 -9.81 -12.71
N GLU A 112 -2.16 -9.41 -11.82
CA GLU A 112 -3.57 -9.16 -12.18
C GLU A 112 -3.69 -8.02 -13.19
N ASN A 113 -2.90 -6.96 -13.00
CA ASN A 113 -2.73 -5.90 -13.98
C ASN A 113 -1.34 -5.27 -13.87
N ILE A 114 -0.38 -5.88 -14.56
CA ILE A 114 1.03 -5.47 -14.52
C ILE A 114 1.23 -4.06 -15.08
N SER A 115 0.43 -3.67 -16.08
CA SER A 115 0.50 -2.34 -16.70
C SER A 115 0.16 -1.22 -15.72
N ARG A 116 -0.69 -1.48 -14.71
CA ARG A 116 -1.03 -0.52 -13.65
C ARG A 116 0.16 -0.25 -12.74
N PHE A 117 0.88 -1.29 -12.34
CA PHE A 117 2.12 -1.16 -11.56
C PHE A 117 3.25 -0.54 -12.39
N ALA A 118 3.35 -0.87 -13.67
CA ALA A 118 4.31 -0.22 -14.57
C ALA A 118 4.01 1.28 -14.73
N SER A 119 2.74 1.65 -14.92
CA SER A 119 2.30 3.05 -15.00
C SER A 119 2.66 3.79 -13.72
N PHE A 120 2.34 3.22 -12.56
CA PHE A 120 2.73 3.77 -11.27
C PHE A 120 4.24 4.06 -11.20
N ALA A 121 5.07 3.07 -11.55
CA ALA A 121 6.52 3.23 -11.54
C ALA A 121 7.00 4.38 -12.44
N ARG A 122 6.45 4.49 -13.65
CA ARG A 122 6.82 5.54 -14.61
C ARG A 122 6.34 6.92 -14.17
N LYS A 123 5.10 7.01 -13.71
CA LYS A 123 4.42 8.28 -13.39
C LYS A 123 4.81 8.87 -12.03
N VAL A 124 5.06 8.01 -11.05
CA VAL A 124 5.40 8.42 -9.68
C VAL A 124 6.90 8.52 -9.49
N TYR A 125 7.66 7.54 -10.00
CA TYR A 125 9.11 7.47 -9.77
C TYR A 125 9.95 7.85 -11.00
N GLY A 126 9.34 8.20 -12.13
CA GLY A 126 10.07 8.58 -13.35
C GLY A 126 10.88 7.42 -13.96
N VAL A 127 10.47 6.18 -13.72
CA VAL A 127 11.15 4.99 -14.27
C VAL A 127 11.06 5.03 -15.80
N ALA A 128 12.20 4.89 -16.48
CA ALA A 128 12.27 4.91 -17.96
C ALA A 128 12.14 3.52 -18.60
N GLU A 129 12.08 2.45 -17.80
CA GLU A 129 11.97 1.07 -18.28
C GLU A 129 10.65 0.84 -19.04
N THR A 130 10.78 0.30 -20.24
CA THR A 130 9.68 0.07 -21.19
C THR A 130 9.02 -1.28 -21.01
N ASP A 131 9.72 -2.27 -20.44
CA ASP A 131 9.11 -3.54 -20.06
C ASP A 131 8.26 -3.37 -18.80
N ASP A 132 6.97 -3.70 -18.90
CA ASP A 132 6.03 -3.45 -17.80
C ASP A 132 6.36 -4.25 -16.54
N LYS A 133 6.86 -5.48 -16.69
CA LYS A 133 7.21 -6.31 -15.55
C LYS A 133 8.39 -5.73 -14.79
N LYS A 134 9.47 -5.39 -15.51
CA LYS A 134 10.64 -4.75 -14.90
C LYS A 134 10.31 -3.38 -14.31
N ALA A 135 9.49 -2.58 -15.00
CA ALA A 135 9.06 -1.28 -14.48
C ALA A 135 8.26 -1.44 -13.18
N ALA A 136 7.32 -2.40 -13.13
CA ALA A 136 6.56 -2.73 -11.93
C ALA A 136 7.48 -3.16 -10.77
N ASP A 137 8.45 -4.03 -11.03
CA ASP A 137 9.44 -4.49 -10.04
C ASP A 137 10.23 -3.30 -9.46
N ILE A 138 10.76 -2.43 -10.33
CA ILE A 138 11.47 -1.21 -9.91
C ILE A 138 10.56 -0.29 -9.08
N GLY A 139 9.29 -0.12 -9.46
CA GLY A 139 8.33 0.71 -8.72
C GLY A 139 8.05 0.20 -7.31
N ILE A 140 7.97 -1.13 -7.15
CA ILE A 140 7.82 -1.78 -5.84
C ILE A 140 9.08 -1.55 -5.00
N GLU A 141 10.26 -1.79 -5.56
CA GLU A 141 11.55 -1.57 -4.88
C GLU A 141 11.70 -0.12 -4.40
N LYS A 142 11.40 0.87 -5.26
CA LYS A 142 11.45 2.29 -4.89
C LYS A 142 10.46 2.67 -3.80
N THR A 143 9.32 2.00 -3.74
CA THR A 143 8.34 2.21 -2.66
C THR A 143 8.85 1.64 -1.34
N VAL A 144 9.51 0.49 -1.37
CA VAL A 144 10.22 -0.08 -0.22
C VAL A 144 11.34 0.85 0.25
N GLU A 145 12.14 1.40 -0.67
CA GLU A 145 13.17 2.41 -0.36
C GLU A 145 12.57 3.64 0.33
N PHE A 146 11.43 4.14 -0.16
CA PHE A 146 10.72 5.24 0.46
C PHE A 146 10.24 4.90 1.88
N PHE A 147 9.63 3.73 2.12
CA PHE A 147 9.22 3.35 3.48
C PHE A 147 10.42 3.28 4.43
N LYS A 148 11.55 2.73 3.99
CA LYS A 148 12.78 2.70 4.78
C LYS A 148 13.30 4.10 5.07
N SER A 149 13.24 5.03 4.12
CA SER A 149 13.75 6.40 4.32
C SER A 149 12.97 7.19 5.37
N VAL A 150 11.69 6.85 5.60
CA VAL A 150 10.87 7.42 6.67
C VAL A 150 10.82 6.55 7.93
N GLY A 151 11.70 5.56 8.06
CA GLY A 151 11.84 4.71 9.25
C GLY A 151 10.73 3.69 9.44
N MET A 152 9.98 3.34 8.40
CA MET A 152 8.91 2.34 8.45
C MET A 152 9.45 0.93 8.14
N PRO A 153 8.94 -0.12 8.83
CA PRO A 153 9.33 -1.50 8.55
C PRO A 153 8.77 -1.97 7.22
N VAL A 154 9.49 -2.86 6.54
CA VAL A 154 9.09 -3.41 5.22
C VAL A 154 8.93 -4.93 5.22
N SER A 155 9.01 -5.56 6.39
CA SER A 155 8.67 -6.96 6.64
C SER A 155 8.06 -7.13 8.04
N LEU A 156 7.43 -8.27 8.28
CA LEU A 156 6.93 -8.67 9.59
C LEU A 156 8.07 -8.89 10.59
N HIS A 157 9.22 -9.44 10.17
CA HIS A 157 10.39 -9.53 11.04
C HIS A 157 10.87 -8.15 11.51
N GLU A 158 10.99 -7.17 10.60
CA GLU A 158 11.37 -5.79 10.96
C GLU A 158 10.33 -5.14 11.89
N LEU A 159 9.04 -5.35 11.61
CA LEU A 159 7.94 -4.79 12.40
C LEU A 159 7.88 -5.35 13.82
N LEU A 160 7.96 -6.68 13.96
CA LEU A 160 7.80 -7.38 15.24
C LEU A 160 9.12 -7.54 15.99
N ASN A 161 10.25 -7.24 15.34
CA ASN A 161 11.60 -7.40 15.88
C ASN A 161 11.85 -8.83 16.42
N ARG A 162 11.34 -9.84 15.70
CA ARG A 162 11.50 -11.27 15.99
C ARG A 162 11.24 -12.10 14.74
N GLU A 163 11.69 -13.36 14.77
CA GLU A 163 11.26 -14.35 13.78
C GLU A 163 9.74 -14.54 13.80
N VAL A 164 9.15 -14.54 12.61
CA VAL A 164 7.73 -14.79 12.38
C VAL A 164 7.57 -16.26 12.02
N SER A 165 6.78 -16.99 12.80
CA SER A 165 6.53 -18.41 12.60
C SER A 165 5.42 -18.65 11.58
N GLU A 166 5.35 -19.88 11.04
CA GLU A 166 4.21 -20.29 10.19
C GLU A 166 2.88 -20.14 10.94
N LYS A 167 2.87 -20.45 12.25
CA LYS A 167 1.70 -20.29 13.10
C LYS A 167 1.25 -18.84 13.25
N ASP A 168 2.19 -17.89 13.31
CA ASP A 168 1.86 -16.46 13.29
C ASP A 168 1.13 -16.09 11.98
N CYS A 169 1.64 -16.57 10.84
CA CYS A 169 1.02 -16.35 9.53
C CYS A 169 -0.37 -17.01 9.41
N GLU A 170 -0.55 -18.21 9.96
CA GLU A 170 -1.85 -18.88 10.06
C GLU A 170 -2.85 -18.05 10.87
N ASP A 171 -2.45 -17.58 12.07
CA ASP A 171 -3.32 -16.79 12.94
C ASP A 171 -3.72 -15.46 12.30
N LEU A 172 -2.78 -14.79 11.64
CA LEU A 172 -3.02 -13.59 10.85
C LEU A 172 -4.02 -13.84 9.72
N ALA A 173 -3.85 -14.94 8.95
CA ALA A 173 -4.74 -15.30 7.86
C ALA A 173 -6.14 -15.70 8.36
N VAL A 174 -6.24 -16.45 9.47
CA VAL A 174 -7.52 -16.81 10.11
C VAL A 174 -8.25 -15.55 10.58
N ASN A 175 -7.55 -14.63 11.25
CA ASN A 175 -8.13 -13.38 11.74
C ASN A 175 -8.62 -12.51 10.57
N CYS A 176 -7.76 -12.28 9.57
CA CYS A 176 -8.07 -11.45 8.41
C CYS A 176 -9.23 -12.01 7.57
N SER A 177 -9.27 -13.33 7.36
CA SER A 177 -10.34 -14.01 6.60
C SER A 177 -11.62 -14.26 7.40
N TYR A 178 -11.70 -13.79 8.65
CA TYR A 178 -12.80 -14.03 9.57
C TYR A 178 -13.13 -15.53 9.69
N ASN A 179 -12.13 -16.31 10.10
CA ASN A 179 -12.20 -17.77 10.16
C ASN A 179 -12.59 -18.41 8.81
N LYS A 180 -11.93 -17.97 7.74
CA LYS A 180 -12.14 -18.47 6.36
C LYS A 180 -13.54 -18.20 5.79
N SER A 181 -14.30 -17.28 6.38
CA SER A 181 -15.67 -16.97 5.96
C SER A 181 -15.77 -15.83 4.95
N ARG A 182 -14.67 -15.11 4.67
CA ARG A 182 -14.63 -14.01 3.69
C ARG A 182 -13.36 -13.99 2.87
N SER A 183 -13.46 -13.32 1.72
CA SER A 183 -12.35 -12.84 0.90
C SER A 183 -12.27 -11.31 0.96
N ILE A 184 -11.11 -10.74 0.63
CA ILE A 184 -10.85 -9.29 0.61
C ILE A 184 -10.24 -8.87 -0.73
N GLY A 185 -10.13 -7.57 -1.00
CA GLY A 185 -9.52 -7.06 -2.21
C GLY A 185 -10.49 -6.96 -3.38
N SER A 186 -10.28 -5.95 -4.22
CA SER A 186 -11.05 -5.69 -5.44
C SER A 186 -10.18 -5.63 -6.68
N PHE A 187 -8.88 -5.32 -6.53
CA PHE A 187 -7.88 -5.51 -7.56
C PHE A 187 -7.73 -7.00 -7.84
N LYS A 188 -7.48 -7.80 -6.80
CA LYS A 188 -7.54 -9.26 -6.82
C LYS A 188 -8.30 -9.73 -5.59
N SER A 189 -9.27 -10.63 -5.76
CA SER A 189 -9.95 -11.28 -4.63
C SER A 189 -8.97 -12.23 -3.93
N LEU A 190 -8.73 -12.01 -2.64
CA LEU A 190 -7.82 -12.79 -1.80
C LEU A 190 -8.62 -13.63 -0.82
N ASP A 191 -8.50 -14.96 -0.92
CA ASP A 191 -9.03 -15.90 0.07
C ASP A 191 -8.05 -16.15 1.23
N TYR A 192 -8.38 -17.07 2.13
CA TYR A 192 -7.51 -17.46 3.24
C TYR A 192 -6.10 -17.88 2.79
N ASN A 193 -5.98 -18.68 1.73
CA ASN A 193 -4.70 -19.19 1.26
C ASN A 193 -3.88 -18.06 0.64
N ASP A 194 -4.53 -17.15 -0.09
CA ASP A 194 -3.87 -15.96 -0.61
C ASP A 194 -3.32 -15.08 0.52
N MET A 195 -4.13 -14.80 1.55
CA MET A 195 -3.70 -14.02 2.72
C MET A 195 -2.53 -14.70 3.44
N TYR A 196 -2.61 -16.01 3.65
CA TYR A 196 -1.53 -16.80 4.25
C TYR A 196 -0.23 -16.69 3.46
N ASN A 197 -0.29 -16.85 2.14
CA ASN A 197 0.89 -16.73 1.26
C ASN A 197 1.49 -15.32 1.29
N ILE A 198 0.66 -14.28 1.36
CA ILE A 198 1.12 -12.89 1.48
C ILE A 198 1.83 -12.66 2.81
N TYR A 199 1.32 -13.18 3.93
CA TYR A 199 2.00 -13.10 5.22
C TYR A 199 3.29 -13.91 5.25
N MET A 200 3.29 -15.11 4.66
CA MET A 200 4.48 -15.94 4.55
C MET A 200 5.58 -15.25 3.74
N ALA A 201 5.22 -14.54 2.68
CA ALA A 201 6.15 -13.74 1.88
C ALA A 201 6.58 -12.43 2.56
N ALA A 202 5.86 -11.98 3.58
CA ALA A 202 6.19 -10.80 4.38
C ALA A 202 7.09 -11.12 5.59
N ARG A 203 7.42 -12.39 5.84
CA ARG A 203 8.22 -12.80 7.01
C ARG A 203 9.55 -12.07 7.07
#